data_AF-A0A821ET41-F1
#
_entry.id   AF-A0A821ET41-F1
#
_cell.length_a   1.000
_cell.length_b   1.000
_cell.length_c   1.000
_cell.angle_alpha   90.00
_cell.angle_beta   90.00
_cell.angle_gamma   90.00
#
_symmetry.space_group_name_H-M   'P 1'
#
loop_
_entity.id
_entity.type
_entity.pdbx_description
1 polymer ?
#
loop_
_entity_poly.entity_id
_entity_poly.type
_entity_poly.pdbx_seq_one_letter_code
_entity_poly.pdbx_strand_id
1 'polypeptide(L)'
;IINNENKANEYLNILIDILKNKKCSNEIQQEIFFSCLLIGLKHKQLLINRRHDFTVLGSNLIVNYIDNATISELDRVTIKRAQLEIEKIELCINKTKINIKTEQINTKNMPSWSHQVSKLLNHQSNNDWRLLGKQLGFSCSEIKHWRKQTNPCMTLLNEWFITHTTEEAIFSLIKVLNDIGRQDVEQIIRQDVLQTGQTIPNDLPVNIKRLAPVFLSFHSSEQIRVTKLKDHLEQAGYACQMYDDQTQINILDTHIRGAKVIICCINILYDQSENCSKVFHLILNMKKPFILLYMEEQPWSSESKFKSIPDDYMYIEFYNDKMTSDWPENKFIELLGQIRYHVAPDPDMIHEQYHHWFVPRIDNLIFLKSSNEQKENNSISFNDIPLLVSHPQIIISYQWDCQKDILHLYKQLTQLGYQIWLNIFQMGDGDSLLYKYNIAIQQSLCLLVCITPKYMKSINCQREISLANTFHKPIIPLLLEETTTWPPFDLVLSIFAKTPYIDFRHSNGYDRWIGKQFVLLLAQLEQIIPNVPTNKPRHLLEMQRPISASRHNDTIDQRPKRISSAPIIPKSRTCSLM
;
A
#
# COMPACT_ATOMS: atom_id res chain seq x y z
N ILE A 1 -21.98 -24.11 -5.95
CA ILE A 1 -22.46 -25.45 -5.56
C ILE A 1 -23.90 -25.35 -5.05
N ILE A 2 -24.14 -24.63 -3.95
CA ILE A 2 -25.47 -24.48 -3.35
C ILE A 2 -26.55 -23.96 -4.33
N ASN A 3 -26.26 -22.97 -5.18
CA ASN A 3 -27.25 -22.38 -6.11
C ASN A 3 -26.95 -22.62 -7.60
N ASN A 4 -25.99 -23.48 -7.94
CA ASN A 4 -25.58 -23.71 -9.33
C ASN A 4 -25.33 -25.21 -9.54
N GLU A 5 -26.27 -25.86 -10.19
CA GLU A 5 -26.32 -27.30 -10.45
C GLU A 5 -25.18 -27.77 -11.35
N ASN A 6 -24.81 -27.00 -12.38
CA ASN A 6 -23.70 -27.33 -13.29
C ASN A 6 -22.37 -27.42 -12.54
N LYS A 7 -22.07 -26.42 -11.70
CA LYS A 7 -20.88 -26.46 -10.84
C LYS A 7 -20.96 -27.60 -9.83
N ALA A 8 -22.13 -27.86 -9.25
CA ALA A 8 -22.29 -28.98 -8.32
C ALA A 8 -21.96 -30.33 -8.99
N ASN A 9 -22.36 -30.50 -10.25
CA ASN A 9 -22.05 -31.69 -11.04
C ASN A 9 -20.55 -31.82 -11.38
N GLU A 10 -19.87 -30.72 -11.72
CA GLU A 10 -18.41 -30.71 -11.93
C GLU A 10 -17.65 -31.17 -10.68
N TYR A 11 -18.01 -30.62 -9.51
CA TYR A 11 -17.41 -31.04 -8.24
C TYR A 11 -17.72 -32.49 -7.90
N LEU A 12 -18.95 -32.95 -8.15
CA LEU A 12 -19.33 -34.35 -7.94
C LEU A 12 -18.49 -35.31 -8.79
N ASN A 13 -18.22 -34.96 -10.05
CA ASN A 13 -17.37 -35.77 -10.93
C ASN A 13 -15.93 -35.89 -10.37
N ILE A 14 -15.35 -34.77 -9.93
CA ILE A 14 -14.00 -34.76 -9.33
C ILE A 14 -13.94 -35.67 -8.09
N LEU A 15 -14.95 -35.59 -7.21
CA LEU A 15 -14.99 -36.42 -6.00
C LEU A 15 -15.12 -37.91 -6.32
N ILE A 16 -15.94 -38.27 -7.31
CA ILE A 16 -16.08 -39.66 -7.77
C ILE A 16 -14.78 -40.18 -8.39
N ASP A 17 -14.08 -39.36 -9.19
CA ASP A 17 -12.80 -39.75 -9.80
C ASP A 17 -11.71 -39.98 -8.74
N ILE A 18 -11.69 -39.16 -7.68
CA ILE A 18 -10.79 -39.36 -6.54
C ILE A 18 -11.08 -40.70 -5.84
N LEU A 19 -12.36 -41.03 -5.62
CA LEU A 19 -12.76 -42.30 -5.01
C LEU A 19 -12.39 -43.51 -5.88
N LYS A 20 -12.50 -43.39 -7.21
CA LYS A 20 -12.15 -44.46 -8.16
C LYS A 20 -10.64 -44.75 -8.20
N ASN A 21 -9.79 -43.74 -7.96
CA ASN A 21 -8.34 -43.86 -8.04
C ASN A 21 -7.66 -44.56 -6.82
N LYS A 22 -8.44 -45.06 -5.84
CA LYS A 22 -8.04 -46.00 -4.75
C LYS A 22 -6.82 -45.66 -3.87
N LYS A 23 -6.24 -44.45 -3.93
CA LYS A 23 -5.10 -44.01 -3.08
C LYS A 23 -5.52 -43.15 -1.87
N CYS A 24 -6.69 -43.40 -1.28
CA CYS A 24 -7.16 -42.65 -0.11
C CYS A 24 -7.32 -43.57 1.10
N SER A 25 -6.95 -43.07 2.29
CA SER A 25 -7.24 -43.74 3.56
C SER A 25 -8.76 -43.83 3.79
N ASN A 26 -9.20 -44.78 4.62
CA ASN A 26 -10.63 -44.98 4.90
C ASN A 26 -11.31 -43.73 5.48
N GLU A 27 -10.60 -42.93 6.28
CA GLU A 27 -11.12 -41.67 6.84
C GLU A 27 -11.41 -40.64 5.74
N ILE A 28 -10.46 -40.45 4.81
CA ILE A 28 -10.62 -39.52 3.68
C ILE A 28 -11.76 -39.99 2.76
N GLN A 29 -11.92 -41.30 2.55
CA GLN A 29 -13.03 -41.82 1.77
C GLN A 29 -14.38 -41.51 2.43
N GLN A 30 -14.50 -41.64 3.75
CA GLN A 30 -15.72 -41.29 4.49
C GLN A 30 -16.05 -39.80 4.39
N GLU A 31 -15.04 -38.92 4.47
CA GLU A 31 -15.22 -37.48 4.28
C GLU A 31 -15.65 -37.11 2.86
N ILE A 32 -15.11 -37.80 1.85
CA ILE A 32 -15.52 -37.60 0.46
C ILE A 32 -16.96 -38.09 0.25
N PHE A 33 -17.36 -39.22 0.82
CA PHE A 33 -18.76 -39.67 0.78
C PHE A 33 -19.70 -38.70 1.50
N PHE A 34 -19.28 -38.14 2.63
CA PHE A 34 -20.05 -37.10 3.34
C PHE A 34 -20.20 -35.84 2.48
N SER A 35 -19.14 -35.44 1.76
CA SER A 35 -19.17 -34.31 0.83
C SER A 35 -20.12 -34.55 -0.35
N CYS A 36 -20.13 -35.77 -0.92
CA CYS A 36 -21.10 -36.16 -1.94
C CYS A 36 -22.55 -36.12 -1.41
N LEU A 37 -22.78 -36.54 -0.16
CA LEU A 37 -24.09 -36.47 0.49
C LEU A 37 -24.55 -35.02 0.66
N LEU A 38 -23.67 -34.09 1.06
CA LEU A 38 -23.99 -32.66 1.18
C LEU A 38 -24.45 -32.07 -0.16
N ILE A 39 -23.80 -32.44 -1.27
CA ILE A 39 -24.22 -32.03 -2.62
C ILE A 39 -25.60 -32.60 -2.95
N GLY A 40 -25.80 -33.88 -2.65
CA GLY A 40 -27.03 -34.60 -2.94
C GLY A 40 -28.25 -34.19 -2.13
N LEU A 41 -28.07 -33.72 -0.89
CA LEU A 41 -29.17 -33.19 -0.07
C LEU A 41 -29.83 -31.97 -0.71
N LYS A 42 -29.07 -31.21 -1.51
CA LYS A 42 -29.59 -30.07 -2.25
C LYS A 42 -29.94 -30.39 -3.71
N HIS A 43 -29.15 -31.22 -4.38
CA HIS A 43 -29.31 -31.61 -5.79
C HIS A 43 -29.50 -33.12 -5.92
N LYS A 44 -30.60 -33.65 -5.38
CA LYS A 44 -30.85 -35.11 -5.30
C LYS A 44 -30.78 -35.82 -6.66
N GLN A 45 -31.21 -35.14 -7.72
CA GLN A 45 -31.18 -35.67 -9.09
C GLN A 45 -29.76 -36.03 -9.57
N LEU A 46 -28.73 -35.27 -9.14
CA LEU A 46 -27.34 -35.55 -9.51
C LEU A 46 -26.83 -36.87 -8.90
N LEU A 47 -27.23 -37.18 -7.67
CA LEU A 47 -26.90 -38.46 -7.04
C LEU A 47 -27.64 -39.62 -7.68
N ILE A 48 -28.91 -39.44 -8.03
CA ILE A 48 -29.72 -40.47 -8.73
C ILE A 48 -29.05 -40.85 -10.05
N ASN A 49 -28.64 -39.85 -10.84
CA ASN A 49 -27.97 -40.07 -12.13
C ASN A 49 -26.62 -40.81 -12.01
N ARG A 50 -25.99 -40.76 -10.82
CA ARG A 50 -24.70 -41.39 -10.51
C ARG A 50 -24.83 -42.59 -9.56
N ARG A 51 -26.04 -43.12 -9.36
CA ARG A 51 -26.31 -44.24 -8.43
C ARG A 51 -25.38 -45.43 -8.65
N HIS A 52 -25.13 -45.80 -9.91
CA HIS A 52 -24.26 -46.93 -10.24
C HIS A 52 -22.83 -46.77 -9.72
N ASP A 53 -22.27 -45.56 -9.80
CA ASP A 53 -20.92 -45.28 -9.29
C ASP A 53 -20.82 -45.51 -7.78
N PHE A 54 -21.82 -45.07 -7.01
CA PHE A 54 -21.85 -45.26 -5.56
C PHE A 54 -22.10 -46.72 -5.13
N THR A 55 -22.82 -47.50 -5.93
CA THR A 55 -22.96 -48.95 -5.69
C THR A 55 -21.64 -49.69 -5.88
N VAL A 56 -20.85 -49.31 -6.90
CA VAL A 56 -19.53 -49.92 -7.17
C VAL A 56 -18.50 -49.50 -6.12
N LEU A 57 -18.60 -48.26 -5.62
CA LEU A 57 -17.71 -47.72 -4.58
C LEU A 57 -18.08 -48.17 -3.14
N GLY A 58 -19.17 -48.92 -2.96
CA GLY A 58 -19.54 -49.54 -1.68
C GLY A 58 -20.17 -48.60 -0.63
N SER A 59 -20.74 -47.46 -1.04
CA SER A 59 -21.36 -46.51 -0.11
C SER A 59 -22.82 -46.84 0.15
N ASN A 60 -23.08 -47.65 1.19
CA ASN A 60 -24.45 -48.01 1.60
C ASN A 60 -25.29 -46.78 2.00
N LEU A 61 -24.65 -45.74 2.55
CA LEU A 61 -25.31 -44.50 2.99
C LEU A 61 -25.99 -43.76 1.84
N ILE A 62 -25.23 -43.50 0.77
CA ILE A 62 -25.69 -42.71 -0.38
C ILE A 62 -26.73 -43.50 -1.18
N VAL A 63 -26.51 -44.81 -1.34
CA VAL A 63 -27.45 -45.69 -2.05
C VAL A 63 -28.77 -45.80 -1.30
N ASN A 64 -28.75 -45.99 0.03
CA ASN A 64 -29.98 -46.03 0.84
C ASN A 64 -30.72 -44.69 0.84
N TYR A 65 -30.00 -43.56 0.80
CA TYR A 65 -30.57 -42.23 0.67
C TYR A 65 -31.22 -41.98 -0.72
N ILE A 66 -30.61 -42.50 -1.79
CA ILE A 66 -31.17 -42.44 -3.15
C ILE A 66 -32.45 -43.28 -3.24
N ASP A 67 -32.41 -44.51 -2.73
CA ASP A 67 -33.48 -45.49 -2.88
C ASP A 67 -34.65 -45.27 -1.90
N ASN A 68 -34.57 -44.26 -1.03
CA ASN A 68 -35.51 -44.02 0.07
C ASN A 68 -35.78 -45.28 0.92
N ALA A 69 -34.77 -46.17 1.03
CA ALA A 69 -34.88 -47.40 1.80
C ALA A 69 -34.94 -47.10 3.31
N THR A 70 -35.15 -48.11 4.15
CA THR A 70 -35.06 -47.94 5.61
C THR A 70 -33.63 -47.57 6.01
N ILE A 71 -33.37 -46.26 6.10
CA ILE A 71 -32.11 -45.67 6.54
C ILE A 71 -31.90 -46.01 8.03
N SER A 72 -30.70 -46.51 8.38
CA SER A 72 -30.36 -46.86 9.76
C SER A 72 -30.39 -45.63 10.67
N GLU A 73 -30.56 -45.84 11.98
CA GLU A 73 -30.66 -44.74 12.94
C GLU A 73 -29.39 -43.87 12.98
N LEU A 74 -28.22 -44.48 12.80
CA LEU A 74 -26.93 -43.79 12.68
C LEU A 74 -26.88 -42.90 11.42
N ASP A 75 -27.37 -43.39 10.30
CA ASP A 75 -27.36 -42.69 9.02
C ASP A 75 -28.34 -41.50 9.03
N ARG A 76 -29.48 -41.64 9.74
CA ARG A 76 -30.42 -40.53 9.99
C ARG A 76 -29.75 -39.40 10.78
N VAL A 77 -28.93 -39.72 11.78
CA VAL A 77 -28.18 -38.71 12.54
C VAL A 77 -27.17 -38.01 11.64
N THR A 78 -26.46 -38.75 10.79
CA THR A 78 -25.51 -38.19 9.82
C THR A 78 -26.17 -37.26 8.80
N ILE A 79 -27.33 -37.65 8.27
CA ILE A 79 -28.12 -36.81 7.35
C ILE A 79 -28.60 -35.54 8.05
N LYS A 80 -29.09 -35.66 9.29
CA LYS A 80 -29.55 -34.50 10.08
C LYS A 80 -28.39 -33.54 10.39
N ARG A 81 -27.20 -34.07 10.68
CA ARG A 81 -25.97 -33.27 10.85
C ARG A 81 -25.61 -32.53 9.56
N ALA A 82 -25.65 -33.21 8.42
CA ALA A 82 -25.38 -32.63 7.12
C ALA A 82 -26.38 -31.51 6.75
N GLN A 83 -27.66 -31.68 7.07
CA GLN A 83 -28.70 -30.65 6.88
C GLN A 83 -28.40 -29.38 7.70
N LEU A 84 -28.00 -29.52 8.96
CA LEU A 84 -27.63 -28.39 9.82
C LEU A 84 -26.38 -27.64 9.30
N GLU A 85 -25.42 -28.34 8.71
CA GLU A 85 -24.26 -27.68 8.09
C GLU A 85 -24.63 -26.89 6.84
N ILE A 86 -25.53 -27.42 6.00
CA ILE A 86 -26.06 -26.67 4.84
C ILE A 86 -26.74 -25.38 5.32
N GLU A 87 -27.59 -25.46 6.34
CA GLU A 87 -28.30 -24.30 6.90
C GLU A 87 -27.33 -23.24 7.44
N LYS A 88 -26.27 -23.64 8.16
CA LYS A 88 -25.20 -22.73 8.61
C LYS A 88 -24.49 -22.05 7.46
N ILE A 89 -24.16 -22.79 6.40
CA ILE A 89 -23.49 -22.24 5.22
C ILE A 89 -24.42 -21.25 4.50
N GLU A 90 -25.71 -21.56 4.37
CA GLU A 90 -26.70 -20.65 3.77
C GLU A 90 -26.88 -19.36 4.58
N LEU A 91 -26.90 -19.45 5.92
CA LEU A 91 -26.90 -18.26 6.79
C LEU A 91 -25.64 -17.42 6.62
N CYS A 92 -24.45 -18.03 6.50
CA CYS A 92 -23.20 -17.32 6.21
C CYS A 92 -23.21 -16.66 4.82
N ILE A 93 -23.75 -17.33 3.81
CA ILE A 93 -23.91 -16.76 2.46
C ILE A 93 -24.89 -15.58 2.48
N ASN A 94 -25.98 -15.66 3.25
CA ASN A 94 -26.93 -14.56 3.37
C ASN A 94 -26.34 -13.38 4.14
N LYS A 95 -25.60 -13.63 5.23
CA LYS A 95 -24.85 -12.58 5.95
C LYS A 95 -23.80 -11.92 5.06
N THR A 96 -23.05 -12.69 4.26
CA THR A 96 -22.08 -12.13 3.31
C THR A 96 -22.75 -11.39 2.15
N LYS A 97 -23.90 -11.84 1.64
CA LYS A 97 -24.69 -11.07 0.65
C LYS A 97 -25.22 -9.76 1.22
N ILE A 98 -25.68 -9.78 2.47
CA ILE A 98 -26.08 -8.56 3.18
C ILE A 98 -24.84 -7.69 3.37
N ASN A 99 -23.70 -8.25 3.77
CA ASN A 99 -22.46 -7.50 3.93
C ASN A 99 -21.93 -6.91 2.62
N ILE A 100 -22.03 -7.62 1.49
CA ILE A 100 -21.67 -7.13 0.16
C ILE A 100 -22.65 -6.06 -0.31
N LYS A 101 -23.94 -6.21 -0.01
CA LYS A 101 -24.92 -5.14 -0.20
C LYS A 101 -24.58 -3.95 0.70
N THR A 102 -24.15 -4.15 1.95
CA THR A 102 -23.75 -3.06 2.85
C THR A 102 -22.36 -2.50 2.57
N GLU A 103 -21.49 -3.21 1.85
CA GLU A 103 -20.23 -2.69 1.31
C GLU A 103 -20.50 -1.87 0.05
N GLN A 104 -21.53 -2.23 -0.73
CA GLN A 104 -22.12 -1.34 -1.76
C GLN A 104 -22.94 -0.18 -1.15
N ILE A 105 -23.42 -0.33 0.09
CA ILE A 105 -24.14 0.67 0.91
C ILE A 105 -23.23 1.19 2.04
N ASN A 106 -21.91 1.27 1.82
CA ASN A 106 -21.06 2.14 2.65
C ASN A 106 -21.26 3.62 2.25
N THR A 107 -22.48 3.93 1.83
CA THR A 107 -23.05 5.18 1.35
C THR A 107 -23.86 5.78 2.48
N LYS A 108 -23.24 6.04 3.63
CA LYS A 108 -23.99 6.60 4.76
C LYS A 108 -24.55 8.00 4.49
N ASN A 109 -24.11 8.65 3.39
CA ASN A 109 -24.51 10.01 3.00
C ASN A 109 -24.88 10.18 1.51
N MET A 110 -25.03 9.12 0.71
CA MET A 110 -25.22 9.31 -0.74
C MET A 110 -26.71 9.34 -1.15
N PRO A 111 -27.15 10.32 -1.96
CA PRO A 111 -28.56 10.43 -2.38
C PRO A 111 -29.06 9.26 -3.23
N SER A 112 -30.35 8.96 -3.14
CA SER A 112 -31.05 7.89 -3.89
C SER A 112 -30.88 8.00 -5.40
N TRP A 113 -30.84 9.23 -5.94
CA TRP A 113 -30.69 9.48 -7.38
C TRP A 113 -29.27 9.16 -7.92
N SER A 114 -28.25 9.03 -7.07
CA SER A 114 -26.85 8.85 -7.46
C SER A 114 -26.63 7.65 -8.40
N HIS A 115 -27.34 6.54 -8.15
CA HIS A 115 -27.28 5.36 -9.01
C HIS A 115 -27.82 5.63 -10.42
N GLN A 116 -28.96 6.33 -10.53
CA GLN A 116 -29.59 6.66 -11.80
C GLN A 116 -28.71 7.63 -12.60
N VAL A 117 -28.16 8.65 -11.93
CA VAL A 117 -27.23 9.62 -12.52
C VAL A 117 -25.96 8.95 -13.01
N SER A 118 -25.37 8.06 -12.21
CA SER A 118 -24.15 7.33 -12.60
C SER A 118 -24.37 6.50 -13.87
N LYS A 119 -25.55 5.89 -14.02
CA LYS A 119 -25.89 5.10 -15.21
C LYS A 119 -25.95 5.98 -16.46
N LEU A 120 -26.52 7.18 -16.36
CA LEU A 120 -26.65 8.12 -17.48
C LEU A 120 -25.32 8.78 -17.89
N LEU A 121 -24.44 9.08 -16.93
CA LEU A 121 -23.16 9.75 -17.18
C LEU A 121 -22.02 8.82 -17.57
N ASN A 122 -22.15 7.51 -17.32
CA ASN A 122 -21.16 6.50 -17.72
C ASN A 122 -21.23 6.10 -19.20
N HIS A 123 -22.33 6.40 -19.89
CA HIS A 123 -22.42 6.22 -21.33
C HIS A 123 -21.43 7.14 -22.04
N GLN A 124 -20.76 6.65 -23.09
CA GLN A 124 -19.78 7.45 -23.82
C GLN A 124 -20.45 8.60 -24.58
N SER A 125 -20.10 9.83 -24.21
CA SER A 125 -20.51 11.08 -24.83
C SER A 125 -19.39 12.12 -24.67
N ASN A 126 -19.53 13.27 -25.33
CA ASN A 126 -18.57 14.38 -25.16
C ASN A 126 -18.72 15.05 -23.78
N ASN A 127 -19.91 14.90 -23.16
CA ASN A 127 -20.31 15.55 -21.91
C ASN A 127 -20.47 14.50 -20.80
N ASP A 128 -19.46 13.65 -20.64
CA ASP A 128 -19.43 12.53 -19.70
C ASP A 128 -19.02 12.92 -18.29
N TRP A 129 -19.09 11.94 -17.38
CA TRP A 129 -18.48 12.00 -16.05
C TRP A 129 -17.02 12.49 -16.04
N ARG A 130 -16.28 12.32 -17.14
CA ARG A 130 -14.90 12.83 -17.30
C ARG A 130 -14.85 14.36 -17.35
N LEU A 131 -15.75 14.97 -18.12
CA LEU A 131 -15.86 16.42 -18.21
C LEU A 131 -16.45 16.99 -16.91
N LEU A 132 -17.42 16.28 -16.31
CA LEU A 132 -17.93 16.58 -14.98
C LEU A 132 -16.80 16.60 -13.96
N GLY A 133 -15.97 15.56 -13.94
CA GLY A 133 -14.84 15.47 -13.03
C GLY A 133 -13.86 16.63 -13.21
N LYS A 134 -13.55 16.97 -14.47
CA LYS A 134 -12.67 18.10 -14.78
C LYS A 134 -13.24 19.44 -14.29
N GLN A 135 -14.54 19.69 -14.47
CA GLN A 135 -15.21 20.93 -14.04
C GLN A 135 -15.41 21.01 -12.52
N LEU A 136 -15.53 19.86 -11.84
CA LEU A 136 -15.50 19.77 -10.38
C LEU A 136 -14.08 19.94 -9.80
N GLY A 137 -13.06 20.08 -10.66
CA GLY A 137 -11.68 20.34 -10.26
C GLY A 137 -10.82 19.09 -10.02
N PHE A 138 -11.28 17.89 -10.40
CA PHE A 138 -10.46 16.68 -10.28
C PHE A 138 -9.35 16.64 -11.32
N SER A 139 -8.20 16.12 -10.91
CA SER A 139 -7.00 16.02 -11.74
C SER A 139 -7.14 14.99 -12.87
N CYS A 140 -6.32 15.14 -13.91
CA CYS A 140 -6.28 14.18 -15.01
C CYS A 140 -5.87 12.76 -14.54
N SER A 141 -5.08 12.64 -13.47
CA SER A 141 -4.66 11.36 -12.89
C SER A 141 -5.82 10.66 -12.16
N GLU A 142 -6.60 11.39 -11.35
CA GLU A 142 -7.79 10.86 -10.66
C GLU A 142 -8.85 10.35 -11.65
N ILE A 143 -9.12 11.13 -12.71
CA ILE A 143 -10.05 10.72 -13.76
C ILE A 143 -9.55 9.45 -14.48
N LYS A 144 -8.25 9.36 -14.77
CA LYS A 144 -7.66 8.14 -15.36
C LYS A 144 -7.79 6.94 -14.41
N HIS A 145 -7.68 7.17 -13.10
CA HIS A 145 -7.84 6.13 -12.09
C HIS A 145 -9.28 5.59 -12.06
N TRP A 146 -10.28 6.46 -11.95
CA TRP A 146 -11.69 6.05 -11.89
C TRP A 146 -12.15 5.35 -13.16
N ARG A 147 -11.53 5.65 -14.31
CA ARG A 147 -11.80 4.94 -15.56
C ARG A 147 -11.58 3.42 -15.46
N LYS A 148 -10.69 2.95 -14.58
CA LYS A 148 -10.41 1.52 -14.37
C LYS A 148 -11.43 0.82 -13.47
N GLN A 149 -12.29 1.59 -12.78
CA GLN A 149 -13.26 1.04 -11.84
C GLN A 149 -14.55 0.60 -12.53
N THR A 150 -15.35 -0.23 -11.85
CA THR A 150 -16.60 -0.79 -12.41
C THR A 150 -17.68 0.26 -12.65
N ASN A 151 -17.72 1.33 -11.85
CA ASN A 151 -18.64 2.46 -12.02
C ASN A 151 -17.90 3.79 -11.75
N PRO A 152 -17.26 4.38 -12.78
CA PRO A 152 -16.44 5.58 -12.62
C PRO A 152 -17.19 6.79 -12.08
N CYS A 153 -18.39 7.07 -12.59
CA CYS A 153 -19.19 8.21 -12.15
C CYS A 153 -19.65 8.08 -10.70
N MET A 154 -19.96 6.86 -10.24
CA MET A 154 -20.36 6.64 -8.85
C MET A 154 -19.21 6.91 -7.89
N THR A 155 -17.98 6.51 -8.26
CA THR A 155 -16.79 6.80 -7.44
C THR A 155 -16.51 8.29 -7.36
N LEU A 156 -16.64 9.00 -8.50
CA LEU A 156 -16.53 10.45 -8.53
C LEU A 156 -17.54 11.13 -7.58
N LEU A 157 -18.81 10.71 -7.64
CA LEU A 157 -19.85 11.25 -6.76
C LEU A 157 -19.56 10.93 -5.29
N ASN A 158 -19.13 9.71 -4.98
CA ASN A 158 -18.73 9.34 -3.61
C ASN A 158 -17.64 10.26 -3.07
N GLU A 159 -16.56 10.46 -3.82
CA GLU A 159 -15.46 11.36 -3.42
C GLU A 159 -15.95 12.81 -3.22
N TRP A 160 -16.85 13.27 -4.09
CA TRP A 160 -17.45 14.60 -3.99
C TRP A 160 -18.31 14.77 -2.71
N PHE A 161 -19.17 13.80 -2.40
CA PHE A 161 -20.05 13.83 -1.22
C PHE A 161 -19.33 13.51 0.10
N ILE A 162 -18.13 12.93 0.04
CA ILE A 162 -17.26 12.77 1.22
C ILE A 162 -16.57 14.09 1.57
N THR A 163 -16.18 14.86 0.55
CA THR A 163 -15.38 16.08 0.71
C THR A 163 -16.22 17.32 1.02
N HIS A 164 -17.50 17.33 0.65
CA HIS A 164 -18.40 18.48 0.81
C HIS A 164 -19.64 18.14 1.64
N THR A 165 -20.28 19.17 2.21
CA THR A 165 -21.59 19.00 2.83
C THR A 165 -22.64 18.65 1.76
N THR A 166 -23.71 17.94 2.15
CA THR A 166 -24.69 17.42 1.18
C THR A 166 -25.35 18.53 0.36
N GLU A 167 -25.66 19.67 0.96
CA GLU A 167 -26.32 20.81 0.28
C GLU A 167 -25.37 21.49 -0.71
N GLU A 168 -24.15 21.83 -0.27
CA GLU A 168 -23.12 22.43 -1.13
C GLU A 168 -22.74 21.52 -2.29
N ALA A 169 -22.63 20.21 -2.02
CA ALA A 169 -22.31 19.20 -3.02
C ALA A 169 -23.39 19.14 -4.11
N ILE A 170 -24.67 19.13 -3.73
CA ILE A 170 -25.81 19.10 -4.65
C ILE A 170 -25.86 20.38 -5.49
N PHE A 171 -25.74 21.55 -4.86
CA PHE A 171 -25.79 22.83 -5.56
C PHE A 171 -24.66 23.00 -6.59
N SER A 172 -23.43 22.63 -6.19
CA SER A 172 -22.27 22.67 -7.08
C SER A 172 -22.43 21.71 -8.26
N LEU A 173 -22.94 20.49 -7.99
CA LEU A 173 -23.14 19.48 -9.02
C LEU A 173 -24.19 19.93 -10.05
N ILE A 174 -25.31 20.51 -9.61
CA ILE A 174 -26.36 21.03 -10.49
C ILE A 174 -25.80 22.14 -11.40
N LYS A 175 -25.03 23.07 -10.85
CA LYS A 175 -24.40 24.15 -11.62
C LYS A 175 -23.48 23.59 -12.71
N VAL A 176 -22.58 22.68 -12.34
CA VAL A 176 -21.64 22.06 -13.28
C VAL A 176 -22.36 21.23 -14.36
N LEU A 177 -23.42 20.51 -13.99
CA LEU A 177 -24.22 19.75 -14.96
C LEU A 177 -24.91 20.65 -15.97
N ASN A 178 -25.41 21.82 -15.53
CA ASN A 178 -25.97 22.83 -16.43
C ASN A 178 -24.89 23.42 -17.36
N ASP A 179 -23.71 23.76 -16.83
CA ASP A 179 -22.58 24.30 -17.60
C ASP A 179 -22.07 23.30 -18.67
N ILE A 180 -22.12 21.99 -18.35
CA ILE A 180 -21.77 20.90 -19.27
C ILE A 180 -22.91 20.58 -20.25
N GLY A 181 -24.10 21.16 -20.08
CA GLY A 181 -25.25 20.93 -20.95
C GLY A 181 -25.92 19.57 -20.75
N ARG A 182 -25.82 18.96 -19.57
CA ARG A 182 -26.50 17.70 -19.17
C ARG A 182 -27.75 17.99 -18.34
N GLN A 183 -28.70 18.68 -18.97
CA GLN A 183 -30.00 19.03 -18.37
C GLN A 183 -30.85 17.79 -18.03
N ASP A 184 -30.64 16.68 -18.76
CA ASP A 184 -31.27 15.38 -18.50
C ASP A 184 -30.97 14.86 -17.08
N VAL A 185 -29.73 15.01 -16.64
CA VAL A 185 -29.26 14.58 -15.32
C VAL A 185 -29.64 15.60 -14.25
N GLU A 186 -29.48 16.88 -14.56
CA GLU A 186 -29.83 17.99 -13.66
C GLU A 186 -31.29 17.92 -13.21
N GLN A 187 -32.22 17.67 -14.14
CA GLN A 187 -33.65 17.59 -13.84
C GLN A 187 -34.00 16.47 -12.85
N ILE A 188 -33.32 15.32 -12.95
CA ILE A 188 -33.51 14.20 -12.02
C ILE A 188 -33.14 14.62 -10.60
N ILE A 189 -32.00 15.30 -10.45
CA ILE A 189 -31.51 15.78 -9.14
C ILE A 189 -32.48 16.84 -8.59
N ARG A 190 -32.90 17.80 -9.41
CA ARG A 190 -33.86 18.84 -8.99
C ARG A 190 -35.20 18.26 -8.56
N GLN A 191 -35.73 17.27 -9.28
CA GLN A 191 -36.98 16.62 -8.93
C GLN A 191 -36.91 15.91 -7.57
N ASP A 192 -35.82 15.20 -7.28
CA ASP A 192 -35.64 14.51 -6.00
C ASP A 192 -35.46 15.51 -4.84
N VAL A 193 -34.70 16.60 -5.05
CA VAL A 193 -34.50 17.66 -4.05
C VAL A 193 -35.79 18.44 -3.76
N LEU A 194 -36.64 18.65 -4.77
CA LEU A 194 -37.96 19.27 -4.55
C LEU A 194 -38.89 18.37 -3.74
N GLN A 195 -38.79 17.05 -3.88
CA GLN A 195 -39.56 16.09 -3.09
C GLN A 195 -39.14 16.04 -1.61
N THR A 196 -37.89 16.39 -1.29
CA THR A 196 -37.41 16.46 0.10
C THR A 196 -37.72 17.79 0.80
N GLY A 197 -38.35 18.75 0.10
CA GLY A 197 -38.77 20.04 0.66
C GLY A 197 -37.66 21.11 0.70
N GLN A 198 -36.50 20.85 0.10
CA GLN A 198 -35.43 21.84 -0.05
C GLN A 198 -35.64 22.68 -1.33
N THR A 199 -35.44 24.00 -1.24
CA THR A 199 -35.52 24.90 -2.40
C THR A 199 -34.11 25.22 -2.90
N ILE A 200 -33.85 25.01 -4.19
CA ILE A 200 -32.56 25.32 -4.83
C ILE A 200 -32.67 26.73 -5.44
N PRO A 201 -31.87 27.73 -5.00
CA PRO A 201 -31.84 29.04 -5.64
C PRO A 201 -31.35 28.95 -7.09
N ASN A 202 -31.99 29.68 -8.01
CA ASN A 202 -31.62 29.67 -9.43
C ASN A 202 -30.26 30.30 -9.71
N ASP A 203 -29.86 31.29 -8.90
CA ASP A 203 -28.55 31.94 -8.96
C ASP A 203 -27.73 31.56 -7.73
N LEU A 204 -26.91 30.53 -7.88
CA LEU A 204 -25.97 30.09 -6.85
C LEU A 204 -24.60 30.74 -7.10
N PRO A 205 -24.15 31.68 -6.25
CA PRO A 205 -22.78 32.22 -6.29
C PRO A 205 -21.80 31.21 -5.68
N VAL A 206 -21.87 29.95 -6.10
CA VAL A 206 -20.93 28.93 -5.65
C VAL A 206 -19.67 29.08 -6.47
N ASN A 207 -18.62 29.57 -5.83
CA ASN A 207 -17.26 29.51 -6.33
C ASN A 207 -16.78 28.07 -6.09
N ILE A 208 -16.84 27.24 -7.13
CA ILE A 208 -16.46 25.83 -7.08
C ILE A 208 -14.92 25.80 -6.94
N LYS A 209 -14.43 25.95 -5.71
CA LYS A 209 -13.00 25.80 -5.40
C LYS A 209 -12.79 24.43 -4.80
N ARG A 210 -12.01 23.60 -5.50
CA ARG A 210 -11.48 22.34 -4.97
C ARG A 210 -10.86 22.60 -3.60
N LEU A 211 -11.30 21.86 -2.58
CA LEU A 211 -10.63 21.81 -1.28
C LEU A 211 -9.28 21.12 -1.46
N ALA A 212 -8.21 21.71 -0.94
CA ALA A 212 -6.87 21.21 -1.17
C ALA A 212 -6.66 19.87 -0.45
N PRO A 213 -6.04 18.87 -1.10
CA PRO A 213 -5.80 17.57 -0.49
C PRO A 213 -4.78 17.64 0.65
N VAL A 214 -3.87 18.62 0.64
CA VAL A 214 -2.90 18.87 1.70
C VAL A 214 -3.29 20.11 2.47
N PHE A 215 -3.40 19.97 3.79
CA PHE A 215 -3.78 21.05 4.69
C PHE A 215 -2.63 21.38 5.64
N LEU A 216 -2.23 22.65 5.70
CA LEU A 216 -1.16 23.14 6.56
C LEU A 216 -1.78 23.88 7.76
N SER A 217 -1.56 23.36 8.97
CA SER A 217 -1.92 24.01 10.22
C SER A 217 -0.67 24.58 10.89
N PHE A 218 -0.70 25.88 11.22
CA PHE A 218 0.44 26.56 11.82
C PHE A 218 -0.02 27.77 12.66
N HIS A 219 0.88 28.29 13.50
CA HIS A 219 0.66 29.52 14.24
C HIS A 219 1.10 30.73 13.40
N SER A 220 0.38 31.85 13.45
CA SER A 220 0.63 33.07 12.66
C SER A 220 2.08 33.58 12.65
N SER A 221 2.88 33.28 13.68
CA SER A 221 4.32 33.59 13.73
C SER A 221 5.13 32.97 12.58
N GLU A 222 4.74 31.80 12.09
CA GLU A 222 5.45 31.05 11.04
C GLU A 222 4.90 31.32 9.63
N GLN A 223 4.02 32.31 9.47
CA GLN A 223 3.34 32.60 8.20
C GLN A 223 4.31 32.66 7.01
N ILE A 224 5.46 33.33 7.17
CA ILE A 224 6.45 33.50 6.09
C ILE A 224 7.05 32.14 5.69
N ARG A 225 7.47 31.32 6.66
CA ARG A 225 8.08 30.01 6.40
C ARG A 225 7.09 29.02 5.83
N VAL A 226 5.86 28.99 6.36
CA VAL A 226 4.83 28.08 5.85
C VAL A 226 4.33 28.50 4.47
N THR A 227 4.34 29.80 4.14
CA THR A 227 4.02 30.27 2.78
C THR A 227 5.06 29.76 1.79
N LYS A 228 6.36 29.87 2.12
CA LYS A 228 7.42 29.26 1.31
C LYS A 228 7.24 27.74 1.20
N LEU A 229 6.95 27.06 2.32
CA LEU A 229 6.71 25.61 2.32
C LEU A 229 5.57 25.24 1.36
N LYS A 230 4.47 26.00 1.40
CA LYS A 230 3.34 25.84 0.50
C LYS A 230 3.76 25.99 -0.96
N ASP A 231 4.53 27.02 -1.30
CA ASP A 231 5.00 27.23 -2.68
C ASP A 231 5.85 26.05 -3.16
N HIS A 232 6.75 25.55 -2.31
CA HIS A 232 7.57 24.37 -2.60
C HIS A 232 6.73 23.09 -2.77
N LEU A 233 5.67 22.91 -1.97
CA LEU A 233 4.73 21.78 -2.10
C LEU A 233 3.89 21.88 -3.38
N GLU A 234 3.40 23.06 -3.73
CA GLU A 234 2.65 23.29 -4.97
C GLU A 234 3.52 23.05 -6.20
N GLN A 235 4.78 23.51 -6.18
CA GLN A 235 5.76 23.22 -7.23
C GLN A 235 6.12 21.73 -7.32
N ALA A 236 5.99 20.98 -6.22
CA ALA A 236 6.15 19.52 -6.20
C ALA A 236 4.88 18.76 -6.65
N GLY A 237 3.81 19.47 -7.01
CA GLY A 237 2.56 18.91 -7.50
C GLY A 237 1.49 18.69 -6.43
N TYR A 238 1.64 19.24 -5.23
CA TYR A 238 0.65 19.11 -4.16
C TYR A 238 -0.13 20.40 -3.97
N ALA A 239 -1.43 20.38 -4.31
CA ALA A 239 -2.31 21.49 -3.98
C ALA A 239 -2.46 21.61 -2.46
N CYS A 240 -2.16 22.79 -1.92
CA CYS A 240 -2.09 23.04 -0.49
C CYS A 240 -3.01 24.20 -0.06
N GLN A 241 -3.61 24.06 1.12
CA GLN A 241 -4.27 25.16 1.82
C GLN A 241 -3.59 25.42 3.16
N MET A 242 -3.60 26.68 3.57
CA MET A 242 -2.91 27.18 4.76
C MET A 242 -3.91 27.81 5.71
N TYR A 243 -3.79 27.49 7.00
CA TYR A 243 -4.59 28.07 8.07
C TYR A 243 -3.73 28.49 9.24
N ASP A 244 -3.87 29.75 9.60
CA ASP A 244 -3.35 30.30 10.84
C ASP A 244 -4.33 30.08 12.01
N ASP A 245 -3.88 30.46 13.19
CA ASP A 245 -4.63 30.38 14.45
C ASP A 245 -5.77 31.40 14.56
N GLN A 246 -5.90 32.35 13.62
CA GLN A 246 -6.92 33.42 13.65
C GLN A 246 -8.18 33.07 12.85
N THR A 247 -8.11 32.05 11.99
CA THR A 247 -9.24 31.60 11.17
C THR A 247 -10.42 31.02 11.96
N GLN A 248 -11.65 31.22 11.45
CA GLN A 248 -12.87 30.71 12.08
C GLN A 248 -12.99 29.18 11.97
N ILE A 249 -13.31 28.52 13.09
CA ILE A 249 -13.40 27.05 13.21
C ILE A 249 -14.44 26.43 12.27
N ASN A 250 -15.55 27.11 11.98
CA ASN A 250 -16.58 26.56 11.10
C ASN A 250 -16.09 26.40 9.65
N ILE A 251 -15.25 27.33 9.19
CA ILE A 251 -14.60 27.22 7.87
C ILE A 251 -13.59 26.08 7.92
N LEU A 252 -12.91 25.89 9.05
CA LEU A 252 -11.91 24.85 9.23
C LEU A 252 -12.47 23.43 9.09
N ASP A 253 -13.68 23.17 9.62
CA ASP A 253 -14.29 21.83 9.59
C ASP A 253 -14.47 21.32 8.15
N THR A 254 -14.93 22.18 7.24
CA THR A 254 -15.10 21.82 5.82
C THR A 254 -13.76 21.52 5.15
N HIS A 255 -12.73 22.32 5.45
CA HIS A 255 -11.40 22.15 4.87
C HIS A 255 -10.66 20.92 5.42
N ILE A 256 -10.78 20.63 6.71
CA ILE A 256 -10.25 19.40 7.34
C ILE A 256 -10.94 18.16 6.76
N ARG A 257 -12.26 18.23 6.52
CA ARG A 257 -13.00 17.15 5.85
C ARG A 257 -12.52 16.91 4.42
N GLY A 258 -12.28 17.98 3.67
CA GLY A 258 -11.74 17.90 2.31
C GLY A 258 -10.28 17.43 2.23
N ALA A 259 -9.49 17.70 3.26
CA ALA A 259 -8.08 17.33 3.31
C ALA A 259 -7.89 15.81 3.39
N LYS A 260 -6.96 15.29 2.58
CA LYS A 260 -6.50 13.90 2.61
C LYS A 260 -5.36 13.70 3.59
N VAL A 261 -4.52 14.71 3.80
CA VAL A 261 -3.45 14.72 4.81
C VAL A 261 -3.28 16.11 5.40
N ILE A 262 -2.95 16.15 6.68
CA ILE A 262 -2.80 17.38 7.43
C ILE A 262 -1.37 17.48 7.95
N ILE A 263 -0.72 18.62 7.77
CA ILE A 263 0.64 18.89 8.20
C ILE A 263 0.53 19.90 9.34
N CYS A 264 0.95 19.50 10.53
CA CYS A 264 0.97 20.37 11.71
C CYS A 264 2.39 20.92 11.87
N CYS A 265 2.57 22.22 11.63
CA CYS A 265 3.82 22.93 11.84
C CYS A 265 3.90 23.38 13.29
N ILE A 266 4.62 22.63 14.12
CA ILE A 266 4.68 22.79 15.57
C ILE A 266 5.86 23.69 15.94
N ASN A 267 5.56 24.70 16.75
CA ASN A 267 6.49 25.50 17.53
C ASN A 267 5.89 25.75 18.94
N ILE A 268 6.62 26.47 19.79
CA ILE A 268 6.17 26.76 21.16
C ILE A 268 4.81 27.49 21.19
N LEU A 269 4.61 28.42 20.24
CA LEU A 269 3.38 29.22 20.16
C LEU A 269 2.18 28.40 19.68
N TYR A 270 2.42 27.40 18.82
CA TYR A 270 1.40 26.45 18.37
C TYR A 270 0.87 25.61 19.54
N ASP A 271 1.74 25.18 20.46
CA ASP A 271 1.32 24.41 21.65
C ASP A 271 0.49 25.26 22.63
N GLN A 272 0.85 26.53 22.76
CA GLN A 272 0.15 27.48 23.65
C GLN A 272 -1.22 27.91 23.11
N SER A 273 -1.40 27.92 21.78
CA SER A 273 -2.64 28.37 21.14
C SER A 273 -3.81 27.42 21.37
N GLU A 274 -4.92 27.96 21.91
CA GLU A 274 -6.16 27.21 22.06
C GLU A 274 -6.80 26.83 20.72
N ASN A 275 -6.63 27.68 19.71
CA ASN A 275 -7.21 27.42 18.39
C ASN A 275 -6.48 26.26 17.71
N CYS A 276 -5.15 26.25 17.73
CA CYS A 276 -4.33 25.12 17.24
C CYS A 276 -4.65 23.81 17.98
N SER A 277 -4.86 23.89 19.31
CA SER A 277 -5.29 22.73 20.10
C SER A 277 -6.66 22.20 19.66
N LYS A 278 -7.63 23.09 19.42
CA LYS A 278 -8.96 22.71 18.89
C LYS A 278 -8.88 22.09 17.51
N VAL A 279 -8.06 22.67 16.61
CA VAL A 279 -7.78 22.10 15.28
C VAL A 279 -7.27 20.68 15.43
N PHE A 280 -6.29 20.47 16.29
CA PHE A 280 -5.69 19.15 16.49
C PHE A 280 -6.68 18.14 17.06
N HIS A 281 -7.52 18.52 18.02
CA HIS A 281 -8.59 17.66 18.50
C HIS A 281 -9.61 17.31 17.42
N LEU A 282 -9.94 18.23 16.52
CA LEU A 282 -10.80 17.95 15.36
C LEU A 282 -10.16 16.90 14.43
N ILE A 283 -8.86 17.03 14.16
CA ILE A 283 -8.09 16.06 13.36
C ILE A 283 -8.16 14.66 13.97
N LEU A 284 -7.90 14.55 15.28
CA LEU A 284 -7.96 13.28 16.01
C LEU A 284 -9.37 12.67 16.01
N ASN A 285 -10.40 13.49 16.26
CA ASN A 285 -11.79 13.04 16.28
C ASN A 285 -12.25 12.52 14.90
N MET A 286 -11.82 13.19 13.83
CA MET A 286 -12.12 12.78 12.46
C MET A 286 -11.23 11.64 11.94
N LYS A 287 -10.24 11.20 12.73
CA LYS A 287 -9.24 10.20 12.34
C LYS A 287 -8.54 10.53 11.02
N LYS A 288 -8.30 11.83 10.78
CA LYS A 288 -7.57 12.31 9.61
C LYS A 288 -6.08 12.01 9.78
N PRO A 289 -5.38 11.56 8.73
CA PRO A 289 -3.94 11.33 8.83
C PRO A 289 -3.22 12.68 8.94
N PHE A 290 -2.25 12.76 9.84
CA PHE A 290 -1.48 13.97 10.06
C PHE A 290 0.02 13.69 10.17
N ILE A 291 0.83 14.68 9.76
CA ILE A 291 2.29 14.70 9.78
C ILE A 291 2.73 15.83 10.70
N LEU A 292 3.63 15.54 11.64
CA LEU A 292 4.18 16.54 12.56
C LEU A 292 5.50 17.09 11.99
N LEU A 293 5.54 18.41 11.77
CA LEU A 293 6.74 19.15 11.38
C LEU A 293 7.19 20.04 12.54
N TYR A 294 8.39 19.82 13.07
CA TYR A 294 8.97 20.71 14.09
C TYR A 294 9.71 21.86 13.42
N MET A 295 9.30 23.09 13.72
CA MET A 295 9.89 24.30 13.13
C MET A 295 11.06 24.86 13.95
N GLU A 296 11.30 24.33 15.16
CA GLU A 296 12.29 24.80 16.15
C GLU A 296 12.88 23.64 16.98
N GLU A 297 14.05 23.86 17.58
CA GLU A 297 14.89 22.86 18.28
C GLU A 297 14.35 22.40 19.65
N GLN A 298 13.21 22.91 20.11
CA GLN A 298 12.63 22.59 21.42
C GLN A 298 11.38 21.70 21.27
N PRO A 299 11.45 20.39 21.60
CA PRO A 299 10.29 19.51 21.58
C PRO A 299 9.66 19.37 22.98
N TRP A 300 8.33 19.35 23.00
CA TRP A 300 7.47 18.70 24.00
C TRP A 300 7.76 18.98 25.48
N SER A 301 7.07 19.98 26.05
CA SER A 301 7.03 20.12 27.51
C SER A 301 6.14 19.03 28.13
N SER A 302 6.42 18.63 29.37
CA SER A 302 5.57 17.74 30.17
C SER A 302 4.14 18.29 30.40
N GLU A 303 3.92 19.56 30.07
CA GLU A 303 2.66 20.31 30.19
C GLU A 303 1.93 20.52 28.85
N SER A 304 2.44 19.98 27.74
CA SER A 304 1.83 20.17 26.42
C SER A 304 0.40 19.59 26.36
N LYS A 305 -0.51 20.31 25.69
CA LYS A 305 -1.92 19.89 25.50
C LYS A 305 -2.05 18.70 24.55
N PHE A 306 -0.94 18.28 23.93
CA PHE A 306 -0.85 17.25 22.91
C PHE A 306 -0.44 15.87 23.47
N LYS A 307 -0.40 15.70 24.79
CA LYS A 307 -0.10 14.43 25.52
C LYS A 307 -0.90 13.18 25.09
N SER A 308 -1.92 13.35 24.27
CA SER A 308 -2.68 12.25 23.66
C SER A 308 -1.95 11.54 22.53
N ILE A 309 -0.90 12.15 21.96
CA ILE A 309 -0.04 11.50 20.97
C ILE A 309 0.97 10.60 21.71
N PRO A 310 1.19 9.36 21.25
CA PRO A 310 2.25 8.51 21.80
C PRO A 310 3.62 9.18 21.66
N ASP A 311 4.47 9.09 22.68
CA ASP A 311 5.85 9.63 22.67
C ASP A 311 6.70 9.08 21.49
N ASP A 312 6.30 7.94 20.92
CA ASP A 312 6.95 7.28 19.79
C ASP A 312 6.48 7.74 18.40
N TYR A 313 5.60 8.74 18.31
CA TYR A 313 5.08 9.20 17.01
C TYR A 313 6.19 9.87 16.17
N MET A 314 6.30 9.48 14.91
CA MET A 314 7.32 10.02 14.01
C MET A 314 7.05 11.49 13.68
N TYR A 315 8.08 12.32 13.81
CA TYR A 315 8.07 13.73 13.45
C TYR A 315 9.25 14.05 12.53
N ILE A 316 9.11 15.12 11.74
CA ILE A 316 10.19 15.62 10.90
C ILE A 316 10.72 16.91 11.54
N GLU A 317 12.00 16.90 11.89
CA GLU A 317 12.74 18.10 12.27
C GLU A 317 12.92 18.96 11.02
N PHE A 318 12.21 20.08 11.00
CA PHE A 318 12.08 20.99 9.86
C PHE A 318 12.65 22.37 10.21
N TYR A 319 13.81 22.35 10.87
CA TYR A 319 14.64 23.52 11.17
C TYR A 319 16.09 23.21 10.81
N ASN A 320 16.92 24.26 10.75
CA ASN A 320 18.33 24.14 10.39
C ASN A 320 19.16 24.92 11.41
N ASP A 321 20.21 24.29 11.95
CA ASP A 321 21.17 24.96 12.86
C ASP A 321 21.95 26.06 12.14
N LYS A 322 22.00 26.00 10.81
CA LYS A 322 22.72 26.93 9.95
C LYS A 322 21.75 27.93 9.31
N MET A 323 21.90 29.20 9.70
CA MET A 323 21.15 30.42 9.30
C MET A 323 20.96 30.71 7.79
N THR A 324 21.24 29.77 6.87
CA THR A 324 21.33 30.03 5.41
C THR A 324 20.24 29.37 4.57
N SER A 325 19.58 28.32 5.06
CA SER A 325 18.38 27.75 4.42
C SER A 325 17.30 27.48 5.46
N ASP A 326 16.03 27.71 5.10
CA ASP A 326 14.90 27.56 6.02
C ASP A 326 14.75 26.12 6.54
N TRP A 327 15.15 25.12 5.74
CA TRP A 327 15.21 23.68 6.08
C TRP A 327 16.27 22.93 5.25
N PRO A 328 16.69 21.71 5.67
CA PRO A 328 17.54 20.83 4.88
C PRO A 328 16.78 20.16 3.72
N GLU A 329 17.40 20.02 2.54
CA GLU A 329 16.77 19.35 1.37
C GLU A 329 16.30 17.94 1.70
N ASN A 330 17.11 17.12 2.38
CA ASN A 330 16.75 15.75 2.73
C ASN A 330 15.46 15.66 3.55
N LYS A 331 15.21 16.64 4.44
CA LYS A 331 14.01 16.71 5.29
C LYS A 331 12.76 17.10 4.50
N PHE A 332 12.92 17.98 3.52
CA PHE A 332 11.83 18.29 2.60
C PHE A 332 11.47 17.09 1.72
N ILE A 333 12.45 16.36 1.22
CA ILE A 333 12.19 15.16 0.43
C ILE A 333 11.53 14.07 1.31
N GLU A 334 11.94 13.92 2.58
CA GLU A 334 11.28 13.06 3.58
C GLU A 334 9.79 13.45 3.75
N LEU A 335 9.48 14.75 3.88
CA LEU A 335 8.11 15.26 3.94
C LEU A 335 7.31 14.90 2.68
N LEU A 336 7.86 15.11 1.49
CA LEU A 336 7.20 14.75 0.23
C LEU A 336 6.91 13.23 0.16
N GLY A 337 7.80 12.40 0.68
CA GLY A 337 7.62 10.94 0.79
C GLY A 337 6.44 10.56 1.70
N GLN A 338 6.29 11.24 2.84
CA GLN A 338 5.17 11.00 3.76
C GLN A 338 3.83 11.48 3.20
N ILE A 339 3.80 12.68 2.58
CA ILE A 339 2.60 13.21 1.92
C ILE A 339 2.13 12.24 0.83
N ARG A 340 3.08 11.70 0.04
CA ARG A 340 2.79 10.79 -1.06
C ARG A 340 2.01 9.54 -0.63
N TYR A 341 2.22 9.07 0.60
CA TYR A 341 1.49 7.94 1.15
C TYR A 341 -0.02 8.18 1.24
N HIS A 342 -0.41 9.45 1.32
CA HIS A 342 -1.80 9.89 1.46
C HIS A 342 -2.34 10.58 0.20
N VAL A 343 -1.50 11.26 -0.58
CA VAL A 343 -1.91 12.08 -1.73
C VAL A 343 -0.98 11.85 -2.91
N ALA A 344 -1.52 11.67 -4.12
CA ALA A 344 -0.70 11.64 -5.33
C ALA A 344 -0.32 13.08 -5.76
N PRO A 345 0.92 13.36 -6.19
CA PRO A 345 1.22 14.63 -6.82
C PRO A 345 0.48 14.73 -8.17
N ASP A 346 -0.05 15.92 -8.47
CA ASP A 346 -0.66 16.24 -9.75
C ASP A 346 0.45 16.47 -10.79
N PRO A 347 0.59 15.61 -11.82
CA PRO A 347 1.65 15.73 -12.82
C PRO A 347 1.63 17.04 -13.59
N ASP A 348 0.45 17.69 -13.71
CA ASP A 348 0.30 18.93 -14.46
C ASP A 348 0.80 20.16 -13.67
N MET A 349 0.99 20.03 -12.36
CA MET A 349 1.47 21.09 -11.46
C MET A 349 2.99 21.03 -11.19
N ILE A 350 3.65 19.92 -11.52
CA ILE A 350 5.06 19.70 -11.17
C ILE A 350 5.96 20.65 -11.98
N HIS A 351 6.78 21.43 -11.28
CA HIS A 351 7.75 22.33 -11.88
C HIS A 351 9.07 21.60 -12.22
N GLU A 352 9.86 22.10 -13.19
CA GLU A 352 11.12 21.51 -13.69
C GLU A 352 12.06 20.96 -12.61
N GLN A 353 12.34 21.77 -11.57
CA GLN A 353 13.19 21.40 -10.43
C GLN A 353 12.70 20.18 -9.65
N TYR A 354 11.40 19.88 -9.77
CA TYR A 354 10.71 18.80 -9.09
C TYR A 354 10.33 17.63 -10.00
N HIS A 355 10.67 17.63 -11.29
CA HIS A 355 10.41 16.44 -12.11
C HIS A 355 11.19 15.20 -11.61
N HIS A 356 12.36 15.42 -11.02
CA HIS A 356 13.29 14.35 -10.64
C HIS A 356 13.28 14.00 -9.14
N TRP A 357 12.50 14.70 -8.30
CA TRP A 357 12.35 14.27 -6.89
C TRP A 357 11.53 12.98 -6.79
N PHE A 358 10.60 12.79 -7.73
CA PHE A 358 9.63 11.69 -7.75
C PHE A 358 9.99 10.58 -8.74
N VAL A 359 10.65 10.91 -9.86
CA VAL A 359 10.97 9.91 -10.87
C VAL A 359 12.09 9.00 -10.36
N PRO A 360 11.85 7.68 -10.22
CA PRO A 360 12.97 6.76 -10.09
C PRO A 360 13.86 6.96 -11.32
N ARG A 361 15.11 7.38 -11.12
CA ARG A 361 16.08 7.56 -12.22
C ARG A 361 15.96 6.35 -13.15
N ILE A 362 15.64 6.57 -14.41
CA ILE A 362 15.46 5.49 -15.40
C ILE A 362 16.74 4.62 -15.47
N ASP A 363 17.90 5.22 -15.21
CA ASP A 363 19.21 4.58 -15.06
C ASP A 363 19.29 3.53 -13.92
N ASN A 364 18.29 3.50 -13.02
CA ASN A 364 18.21 2.55 -11.91
C ASN A 364 17.29 1.35 -12.21
N LEU A 365 16.49 1.40 -13.27
CA LEU A 365 15.60 0.32 -13.67
C LEU A 365 16.36 -0.63 -14.60
N ILE A 366 16.52 -1.88 -14.17
CA ILE A 366 17.15 -2.92 -14.99
C ILE A 366 16.06 -3.58 -15.84
N PHE A 367 16.14 -3.40 -17.15
CA PHE A 367 15.26 -4.07 -18.10
C PHE A 367 15.73 -5.51 -18.33
N LEU A 368 14.92 -6.50 -17.96
CA LEU A 368 15.14 -7.88 -18.41
C LEU A 368 14.74 -7.96 -19.89
N LYS A 369 15.72 -8.04 -20.78
CA LYS A 369 15.46 -8.33 -22.20
C LYS A 369 14.64 -9.61 -22.28
N SER A 370 13.45 -9.53 -22.88
CA SER A 370 12.70 -10.73 -23.24
C SER A 370 13.59 -11.59 -24.15
N SER A 371 13.63 -12.90 -23.92
CA SER A 371 14.56 -13.83 -24.58
C SER A 371 14.35 -13.99 -26.09
N ASN A 372 13.58 -13.11 -26.73
CA ASN A 372 13.33 -13.13 -28.16
C ASN A 372 13.70 -11.77 -28.76
N GLU A 373 15.00 -11.51 -28.94
CA GLU A 373 15.56 -10.73 -30.04
C GLU A 373 17.07 -10.59 -29.84
N GLN A 374 17.81 -11.56 -30.37
CA GLN A 374 19.20 -11.31 -30.78
C GLN A 374 19.15 -10.43 -32.03
N LYS A 375 19.38 -9.13 -31.87
CA LYS A 375 20.09 -8.29 -32.84
C LYS A 375 20.59 -7.04 -32.14
N GLU A 376 21.89 -6.80 -32.30
CA GLU A 376 22.58 -5.59 -31.90
C GLU A 376 21.93 -4.38 -32.55
N ASN A 377 21.47 -3.43 -31.72
CA ASN A 377 21.45 -1.99 -32.01
C ASN A 377 21.16 -1.24 -30.70
N ASN A 378 22.11 -0.40 -30.26
CA ASN A 378 22.01 0.46 -29.07
C ASN A 378 21.12 1.69 -29.36
N SER A 379 19.82 1.48 -29.51
CA SER A 379 18.83 2.56 -29.47
C SER A 379 17.65 2.12 -28.60
N ILE A 380 17.51 2.75 -27.44
CA ILE A 380 16.40 2.56 -26.50
C ILE A 380 15.12 2.96 -27.23
N SER A 381 14.21 2.01 -27.44
CA SER A 381 12.92 2.27 -28.09
C SER A 381 11.90 2.70 -27.03
N PHE A 382 11.01 3.63 -27.38
CA PHE A 382 9.96 4.19 -26.51
C PHE A 382 8.91 3.18 -25.98
N ASN A 383 9.11 1.88 -26.19
CA ASN A 383 8.23 0.80 -25.73
C ASN A 383 8.76 0.03 -24.50
N ASP A 384 9.89 0.44 -23.93
CA ASP A 384 10.43 -0.17 -22.71
C ASP A 384 9.63 0.30 -21.47
N ILE A 385 8.54 -0.41 -21.19
CA ILE A 385 7.70 -0.17 -20.01
C ILE A 385 8.50 -0.56 -18.75
N PRO A 386 8.60 0.30 -17.72
CA PRO A 386 9.24 -0.08 -16.45
C PRO A 386 8.55 -1.32 -15.88
N LEU A 387 9.32 -2.23 -15.25
CA LEU A 387 8.81 -3.44 -14.58
C LEU A 387 7.76 -3.05 -13.51
N LEU A 388 6.51 -2.87 -13.95
CA LEU A 388 5.34 -2.89 -13.10
C LEU A 388 5.14 -4.37 -12.76
N VAL A 389 5.93 -4.87 -11.79
CA VAL A 389 5.92 -6.28 -11.42
C VAL A 389 4.55 -6.59 -10.85
N SER A 390 3.68 -7.16 -11.67
CA SER A 390 2.31 -7.53 -11.30
C SER A 390 2.27 -8.66 -10.27
N HIS A 391 3.37 -9.41 -10.12
CA HIS A 391 3.52 -10.53 -9.18
C HIS A 391 4.96 -10.55 -8.63
N PRO A 392 5.28 -9.74 -7.60
CA PRO A 392 6.64 -9.69 -7.08
C PRO A 392 7.00 -10.96 -6.32
N GLN A 393 8.25 -11.38 -6.38
CA GLN A 393 8.75 -12.49 -5.55
C GLN A 393 9.21 -11.98 -4.19
N ILE A 394 9.91 -10.85 -4.19
CA ILE A 394 10.52 -10.25 -2.98
C ILE A 394 10.00 -8.82 -2.83
N ILE A 395 9.63 -8.44 -1.62
CA ILE A 395 9.40 -7.04 -1.25
C ILE A 395 10.53 -6.57 -0.35
N ILE A 396 11.06 -5.37 -0.61
CA ILE A 396 12.00 -4.72 0.30
C ILE A 396 11.26 -3.63 1.08
N SER A 397 11.13 -3.82 2.38
CA SER A 397 10.63 -2.83 3.33
C SER A 397 11.80 -2.14 4.03
N TYR A 398 11.80 -0.80 4.02
CA TYR A 398 12.90 0.01 4.54
C TYR A 398 12.44 1.42 4.88
N GLN A 399 13.21 2.13 5.71
CA GLN A 399 12.96 3.53 6.04
C GLN A 399 13.62 4.47 5.02
N TRP A 400 12.91 5.54 4.67
CA TRP A 400 13.22 6.42 3.54
C TRP A 400 14.65 6.99 3.54
N ASP A 401 15.22 7.28 4.71
CA ASP A 401 16.58 7.80 4.86
C ASP A 401 17.67 6.89 4.26
N CYS A 402 17.46 5.58 4.25
CA CYS A 402 18.42 4.60 3.71
C CYS A 402 18.22 4.31 2.22
N GLN A 403 17.39 5.10 1.52
CA GLN A 403 17.01 4.88 0.12
C GLN A 403 18.21 4.64 -0.81
N LYS A 404 19.31 5.37 -0.64
CA LYS A 404 20.52 5.23 -1.48
C LYS A 404 21.10 3.81 -1.40
N ASP A 405 21.22 3.27 -0.20
CA ASP A 405 21.77 1.95 0.04
C ASP A 405 20.83 0.85 -0.48
N ILE A 406 19.53 1.04 -0.32
CA ILE A 406 18.50 0.10 -0.78
C ILE A 406 18.41 0.05 -2.32
N LEU A 407 18.60 1.18 -3.00
CA LEU A 407 18.69 1.20 -4.46
C LEU A 407 19.86 0.34 -4.97
N HIS A 408 20.97 0.25 -4.24
CA HIS A 408 22.08 -0.65 -4.59
C HIS A 408 21.72 -2.12 -4.40
N LEU A 409 21.08 -2.47 -3.29
CA LEU A 409 20.58 -3.83 -3.05
C LEU A 409 19.60 -4.27 -4.14
N TYR A 410 18.65 -3.38 -4.47
CA TYR A 410 17.68 -3.61 -5.52
C TYR A 410 18.36 -3.90 -6.86
N LYS A 411 19.35 -3.09 -7.26
CA LYS A 411 20.08 -3.29 -8.50
C LYS A 411 20.77 -4.65 -8.55
N GLN A 412 21.50 -5.02 -7.49
CA GLN A 412 22.23 -6.27 -7.48
C GLN A 412 21.32 -7.50 -7.52
N LEU A 413 20.28 -7.55 -6.69
CA LEU A 413 19.36 -8.68 -6.69
C LEU A 413 18.56 -8.77 -8.00
N THR A 414 18.20 -7.64 -8.61
CA THR A 414 17.53 -7.63 -9.92
C THR A 414 18.48 -8.12 -11.03
N GLN A 415 19.78 -7.77 -10.98
CA GLN A 415 20.80 -8.31 -11.89
C GLN A 415 20.95 -9.83 -11.77
N LEU A 416 20.72 -10.39 -10.59
CA LEU A 416 20.72 -11.83 -10.34
C LEU A 416 19.43 -12.53 -10.83
N GLY A 417 18.44 -11.77 -11.32
CA GLY A 417 17.19 -12.29 -11.90
C GLY A 417 16.00 -12.34 -10.95
N TYR A 418 16.13 -11.82 -9.72
CA TYR A 418 15.00 -11.78 -8.78
C TYR A 418 13.99 -10.69 -9.17
N GLN A 419 12.69 -11.02 -9.05
CA GLN A 419 11.62 -10.05 -9.26
C GLN A 419 11.32 -9.31 -7.96
N ILE A 420 11.83 -8.08 -7.86
CA ILE A 420 11.73 -7.29 -6.64
C ILE A 420 10.72 -6.17 -6.77
N TRP A 421 9.90 -6.05 -5.73
CA TRP A 421 9.08 -4.90 -5.46
C TRP A 421 9.81 -3.94 -4.54
N LEU A 422 9.99 -2.72 -5.00
CA LEU A 422 10.42 -1.59 -4.18
C LEU A 422 9.33 -0.53 -4.28
N ASN A 423 8.90 -0.03 -3.12
CA ASN A 423 7.90 1.02 -3.00
C ASN A 423 8.17 2.17 -3.99
N ILE A 424 9.39 2.74 -4.04
CA ILE A 424 9.75 3.87 -4.93
C ILE A 424 9.34 3.65 -6.39
N PHE A 425 9.48 2.44 -6.92
CA PHE A 425 9.25 2.12 -8.33
C PHE A 425 7.79 1.80 -8.65
N GLN A 426 6.99 1.41 -7.65
CA GLN A 426 5.62 0.95 -7.84
C GLN A 426 4.55 1.93 -7.33
N MET A 427 5.02 3.06 -6.80
CA MET A 427 4.18 4.14 -6.30
C MET A 427 3.52 4.94 -7.45
N GLY A 428 2.41 4.43 -7.96
CA GLY A 428 1.41 5.23 -8.69
C GLY A 428 0.11 5.34 -7.88
N ASP A 429 -0.57 6.48 -7.96
CA ASP A 429 -1.91 6.78 -7.43
C ASP A 429 -2.10 6.60 -5.90
N GLY A 430 -2.01 7.71 -5.15
CA GLY A 430 -2.06 7.86 -3.68
C GLY A 430 -3.09 7.01 -2.94
N ASP A 431 -4.38 7.08 -3.29
CA ASP A 431 -5.44 6.33 -2.57
C ASP A 431 -5.32 4.80 -2.80
N SER A 432 -4.63 4.38 -3.86
CA SER A 432 -4.40 2.97 -4.18
C SER A 432 -3.13 2.40 -3.57
N LEU A 433 -2.30 3.21 -2.90
CA LEU A 433 -0.98 2.76 -2.41
C LEU A 433 -1.13 1.68 -1.33
N LEU A 434 -1.93 1.93 -0.29
CA LEU A 434 -2.23 0.95 0.75
C LEU A 434 -2.80 -0.36 0.17
N TYR A 435 -3.72 -0.24 -0.78
CA TYR A 435 -4.32 -1.39 -1.44
C TYR A 435 -3.29 -2.18 -2.29
N LYS A 436 -2.42 -1.46 -3.04
CA LYS A 436 -1.34 -2.05 -3.83
C LYS A 436 -0.30 -2.72 -2.94
N TYR A 437 0.03 -2.13 -1.79
CA TYR A 437 0.89 -2.75 -0.78
C TYR A 437 0.30 -4.06 -0.26
N ASN A 438 -0.99 -4.06 0.09
CA ASN A 438 -1.67 -5.26 0.56
C ASN A 438 -1.64 -6.37 -0.49
N ILE A 439 -1.94 -6.04 -1.75
CA ILE A 439 -1.86 -6.99 -2.87
C ILE A 439 -0.43 -7.47 -3.08
N ALA A 440 0.54 -6.55 -3.10
CA ALA A 440 1.94 -6.88 -3.31
C ALA A 440 2.43 -7.84 -2.23
N ILE A 441 2.19 -7.53 -0.95
CA ILE A 441 2.60 -8.39 0.17
C ILE A 441 1.89 -9.74 0.09
N GLN A 442 0.59 -9.75 -0.21
CA GLN A 442 -0.17 -10.99 -0.40
C GLN A 442 0.39 -11.87 -1.53
N GLN A 443 0.82 -11.28 -2.65
CA GLN A 443 1.37 -12.00 -3.80
C GLN A 443 2.85 -12.35 -3.65
N SER A 444 3.59 -11.62 -2.80
CA SER A 444 5.01 -11.85 -2.57
C SER A 444 5.30 -13.20 -1.92
N LEU A 445 6.49 -13.73 -2.19
CA LEU A 445 7.00 -14.95 -1.56
C LEU A 445 7.78 -14.65 -0.29
N CYS A 446 8.46 -13.50 -0.22
CA CYS A 446 9.28 -13.11 0.93
C CYS A 446 9.31 -11.60 1.13
N LEU A 447 9.50 -11.17 2.39
CA LEU A 447 9.75 -9.79 2.78
C LEU A 447 11.18 -9.63 3.29
N LEU A 448 11.98 -8.76 2.66
CA LEU A 448 13.25 -8.28 3.17
C LEU A 448 13.00 -7.02 4.00
N VAL A 449 13.41 -7.04 5.26
CA VAL A 449 13.14 -5.95 6.21
C VAL A 449 14.44 -5.29 6.62
N CYS A 450 14.64 -4.04 6.20
CA CYS A 450 15.85 -3.28 6.48
C CYS A 450 15.69 -2.48 7.78
N ILE A 451 16.31 -2.96 8.84
CA ILE A 451 16.13 -2.48 10.21
C ILE A 451 17.13 -1.37 10.52
N THR A 452 16.56 -0.23 10.92
CA THR A 452 17.24 0.90 11.55
C THR A 452 16.40 1.40 12.74
N PRO A 453 16.97 2.19 13.67
CA PRO A 453 16.19 2.81 14.75
C PRO A 453 14.97 3.59 14.25
N LYS A 454 15.10 4.32 13.13
CA LYS A 454 13.99 5.08 12.53
C LYS A 454 12.95 4.17 11.87
N TYR A 455 13.38 3.06 11.27
CA TYR A 455 12.47 2.07 10.71
C TYR A 455 11.56 1.45 11.77
N MET A 456 12.08 1.17 12.97
CA MET A 456 11.28 0.66 14.10
C MET A 456 10.20 1.63 14.56
N LYS A 457 10.43 2.94 14.47
CA LYS A 457 9.45 3.98 14.85
C LYS A 457 8.44 4.31 13.75
N SER A 458 8.66 3.85 12.52
CA SER A 458 7.84 4.21 11.36
C SER A 458 6.52 3.44 11.37
N ILE A 459 5.40 4.13 11.54
CA ILE A 459 4.05 3.52 11.54
C ILE A 459 3.79 2.76 10.23
N ASN A 460 4.29 3.27 9.11
CA ASN A 460 4.12 2.63 7.80
C ASN A 460 4.90 1.32 7.73
N CYS A 461 6.15 1.31 8.20
CA CYS A 461 6.97 0.11 8.24
C CYS A 461 6.40 -0.95 9.20
N GLN A 462 5.93 -0.53 10.38
CA GLN A 462 5.25 -1.41 11.33
C GLN A 462 3.99 -2.04 10.71
N ARG A 463 3.20 -1.27 9.95
CA ARG A 463 2.02 -1.77 9.22
C ARG A 463 2.41 -2.81 8.17
N GLU A 464 3.45 -2.54 7.36
CA GLU A 464 3.95 -3.47 6.36
C GLU A 464 4.38 -4.81 6.98
N ILE A 465 5.15 -4.77 8.08
CA ILE A 465 5.60 -5.96 8.80
C ILE A 465 4.42 -6.72 9.43
N SER A 466 3.51 -6.01 10.10
CA SER A 466 2.36 -6.62 10.75
C SER A 466 1.46 -7.33 9.75
N LEU A 467 1.30 -6.73 8.56
CA LEU A 467 0.54 -7.30 7.47
C LEU A 467 1.23 -8.53 6.88
N ALA A 468 2.53 -8.49 6.65
CA ALA A 468 3.30 -9.64 6.21
C ALA A 468 3.23 -10.82 7.20
N ASN A 469 3.29 -10.53 8.51
CA ASN A 469 3.12 -11.52 9.56
C ASN A 469 1.71 -12.13 9.57
N THR A 470 0.68 -11.30 9.35
CA THR A 470 -0.73 -11.76 9.21
C THR A 470 -0.90 -12.71 8.04
N PHE A 471 -0.19 -12.46 6.92
CA PHE A 471 -0.16 -13.34 5.75
C PHE A 471 0.87 -14.48 5.85
N HIS A 472 1.51 -14.66 7.01
CA HIS A 472 2.54 -15.67 7.27
C HIS A 472 3.67 -15.67 6.22
N LYS A 473 4.05 -14.48 5.76
CA LYS A 473 5.16 -14.32 4.81
C LYS A 473 6.49 -14.52 5.54
N PRO A 474 7.45 -15.25 4.94
CA PRO A 474 8.79 -15.35 5.51
C PRO A 474 9.46 -13.97 5.47
N ILE A 475 9.95 -13.55 6.65
CA ILE A 475 10.60 -12.25 6.85
C ILE A 475 12.10 -12.51 7.06
N ILE A 476 12.93 -11.84 6.26
CA ILE A 476 14.39 -11.84 6.41
C ILE A 476 14.79 -10.46 6.94
N PRO A 477 15.19 -10.35 8.22
CA PRO A 477 15.63 -9.10 8.81
C PRO A 477 17.09 -8.79 8.45
N LEU A 478 17.34 -7.58 7.90
CA LEU A 478 18.65 -7.03 7.58
C LEU A 478 18.94 -5.87 8.54
N LEU A 479 19.87 -6.05 9.47
CA LEU A 479 20.23 -5.01 10.44
C LEU A 479 21.24 -4.04 9.81
N LEU A 480 20.82 -2.81 9.52
CA LEU A 480 21.64 -1.81 8.85
C LEU A 480 22.32 -0.84 9.82
N GLU A 481 21.68 -0.51 10.93
CA GLU A 481 22.17 0.40 11.95
C GLU A 481 22.08 -0.24 13.34
N GLU A 482 22.86 0.26 14.31
CA GLU A 482 22.77 -0.20 15.69
C GLU A 482 21.40 0.17 16.28
N THR A 483 20.70 -0.83 16.80
CA THR A 483 19.48 -0.65 17.60
C THR A 483 19.84 -0.75 19.09
N THR A 484 19.18 0.05 19.92
CA THR A 484 19.46 0.13 21.36
C THR A 484 19.25 -1.20 22.09
N THR A 485 18.33 -2.05 21.61
CA THR A 485 18.11 -3.42 22.09
C THR A 485 17.74 -4.36 20.93
N TRP A 486 18.14 -5.64 21.00
CA TRP A 486 17.70 -6.69 20.09
C TRP A 486 17.18 -7.91 20.88
N PRO A 487 16.00 -8.45 20.55
CA PRO A 487 15.01 -7.93 19.60
C PRO A 487 14.40 -6.60 20.11
N PRO A 488 13.97 -5.70 19.21
CA PRO A 488 13.42 -4.40 19.58
C PRO A 488 12.14 -4.57 20.41
N PHE A 489 12.04 -3.87 21.54
CA PHE A 489 10.84 -3.81 22.36
C PHE A 489 9.77 -2.97 21.65
N ASP A 490 8.90 -3.63 20.89
CA ASP A 490 7.79 -3.00 20.16
C ASP A 490 6.71 -4.04 19.79
N LEU A 491 5.61 -3.62 19.15
CA LEU A 491 4.55 -4.47 18.59
C LEU A 491 5.10 -5.60 17.69
N VAL A 492 6.25 -5.36 17.06
CA VAL A 492 6.94 -6.30 16.16
C VAL A 492 7.92 -7.25 16.88
N LEU A 493 8.07 -7.16 18.21
CA LEU A 493 8.92 -8.04 19.02
C LEU A 493 8.64 -9.52 18.77
N SER A 494 7.35 -9.90 18.73
CA SER A 494 6.91 -11.29 18.55
C SER A 494 7.35 -11.91 17.22
N ILE A 495 7.65 -11.05 16.22
CA ILE A 495 8.07 -11.42 14.88
C ILE A 495 9.59 -11.61 14.89
N PHE A 496 10.34 -10.60 15.34
CA PHE A 496 11.80 -10.62 15.31
C PHE A 496 12.43 -11.55 16.34
N ALA A 497 11.75 -11.84 17.46
CA ALA A 497 12.22 -12.80 18.44
C ALA A 497 12.38 -14.23 17.87
N LYS A 498 11.67 -14.55 16.77
CA LYS A 498 11.66 -15.89 16.16
C LYS A 498 12.55 -15.99 14.92
N THR A 499 13.08 -14.89 14.40
CA THR A 499 13.80 -14.84 13.11
C THR A 499 15.25 -14.39 13.31
N PRO A 500 16.25 -15.15 12.83
CA PRO A 500 17.63 -14.69 12.83
C PRO A 500 17.78 -13.49 11.87
N TYR A 501 18.56 -12.49 12.27
CA TYR A 501 18.87 -11.33 11.43
C TYR A 501 20.24 -11.49 10.75
N ILE A 502 20.43 -10.80 9.63
CA ILE A 502 21.73 -10.66 8.97
C ILE A 502 22.31 -9.28 9.31
N ASP A 503 23.53 -9.26 9.83
CA ASP A 503 24.17 -8.05 10.33
C ASP A 503 24.99 -7.32 9.24
N PHE A 504 24.50 -6.18 8.77
CA PHE A 504 25.15 -5.31 7.79
C PHE A 504 25.75 -4.02 8.41
N ARG A 505 25.74 -3.87 9.75
CA ARG A 505 26.16 -2.65 10.45
C ARG A 505 27.61 -2.23 10.18
N HIS A 506 28.50 -3.19 9.95
CA HIS A 506 29.94 -2.95 9.78
C HIS A 506 30.37 -2.64 8.34
N SER A 507 29.42 -2.54 7.42
CA SER A 507 29.70 -2.36 6.00
C SER A 507 29.08 -1.05 5.53
N ASN A 508 29.89 -0.14 4.98
CA ASN A 508 29.46 1.21 4.62
C ASN A 508 29.57 1.44 3.11
N GLY A 509 28.57 2.10 2.53
CA GLY A 509 28.59 2.52 1.12
C GLY A 509 28.31 1.39 0.12
N TYR A 510 28.82 1.53 -1.11
CA TYR A 510 28.61 0.60 -2.23
C TYR A 510 29.05 -0.85 -1.92
N ASP A 511 30.02 -1.02 -1.03
CA ASP A 511 30.57 -2.33 -0.65
C ASP A 511 29.70 -3.08 0.38
N ARG A 512 28.64 -2.45 0.91
CA ARG A 512 27.71 -3.06 1.89
C ARG A 512 27.10 -4.37 1.40
N TRP A 513 26.82 -4.44 0.11
CA TRP A 513 26.17 -5.58 -0.51
C TRP A 513 27.17 -6.51 -1.21
N ILE A 514 28.39 -6.57 -0.68
CA ILE A 514 29.47 -7.41 -1.18
C ILE A 514 30.05 -8.21 0.00
N GLY A 515 30.32 -9.50 -0.20
CA GLY A 515 30.99 -10.34 0.79
C GLY A 515 30.08 -11.34 1.52
N LYS A 516 30.52 -11.78 2.70
CA LYS A 516 29.96 -12.96 3.39
C LYS A 516 28.48 -12.79 3.77
N GLN A 517 28.09 -11.61 4.23
CA GLN A 517 26.71 -11.33 4.63
C GLN A 517 25.76 -11.33 3.45
N PHE A 518 26.18 -10.81 2.30
CA PHE A 518 25.40 -10.86 1.07
C PHE A 518 25.24 -12.30 0.55
N VAL A 519 26.27 -13.14 0.67
CA VAL A 519 26.18 -14.57 0.34
C VAL A 519 25.19 -15.30 1.26
N LEU A 520 25.16 -14.97 2.56
CA LEU A 520 24.16 -15.52 3.49
C LEU A 520 22.73 -15.10 3.12
N LEU A 521 22.53 -13.84 2.71
CA LEU A 521 21.25 -13.36 2.20
C LEU A 521 20.80 -14.15 0.97
N LEU A 522 21.70 -14.35 0.00
CA LEU A 522 21.41 -15.14 -1.20
C LEU A 522 21.06 -16.58 -0.85
N ALA A 523 21.78 -17.22 0.08
CA ALA A 523 21.47 -18.57 0.51
C ALA A 523 20.07 -18.69 1.15
N GLN A 524 19.67 -17.70 1.96
CA GLN A 524 18.31 -17.65 2.52
C GLN A 524 17.25 -17.42 1.43
N LEU A 525 17.53 -16.55 0.44
CA LEU A 525 16.61 -16.32 -0.66
C LEU A 525 16.45 -17.54 -1.57
N GLU A 526 17.53 -18.30 -1.81
CA GLU A 526 17.47 -19.54 -2.59
C GLU A 526 16.63 -20.63 -1.93
N GLN A 527 16.64 -20.71 -0.60
CA GLN A 527 15.78 -21.64 0.14
C GLN A 527 14.29 -21.32 -0.03
N ILE A 528 13.95 -20.03 -0.16
CA ILE A 528 12.56 -19.58 -0.29
C ILE A 528 12.13 -19.57 -1.77
N ILE A 529 13.04 -19.23 -2.68
CA ILE A 529 12.80 -18.99 -4.11
C ILE A 529 13.81 -19.82 -4.95
N PRO A 530 13.54 -21.12 -5.18
CA PRO A 530 14.50 -22.01 -5.84
C PRO A 530 14.57 -21.83 -7.37
N ASN A 531 13.52 -21.33 -8.02
CA ASN A 531 13.41 -21.26 -9.49
C ASN A 531 13.54 -19.81 -10.00
N VAL A 532 14.74 -19.23 -9.91
CA VAL A 532 15.04 -17.97 -10.60
C VAL A 532 15.45 -18.30 -12.04
N PRO A 533 14.73 -17.82 -13.09
CA PRO A 533 15.12 -18.04 -14.47
C PRO A 533 16.43 -17.30 -14.77
N THR A 534 17.54 -18.01 -14.66
CA THR A 534 18.89 -17.49 -14.88
C THR A 534 19.20 -17.54 -16.38
N ASN A 535 19.04 -16.42 -17.08
CA ASN A 535 19.54 -16.28 -18.46
C ASN A 535 21.06 -16.06 -18.54
N LYS A 536 21.80 -16.20 -17.43
CA LYS A 536 23.28 -16.23 -17.39
C LYS A 536 23.78 -17.21 -16.32
N PRO A 537 24.83 -17.99 -16.59
CA PRO A 537 25.36 -18.96 -15.62
C PRO A 537 25.95 -18.24 -14.40
N ARG A 538 25.72 -18.82 -13.22
CA ARG A 538 26.30 -18.40 -11.93
C ARG A 538 27.82 -18.61 -11.93
N HIS A 539 28.59 -17.72 -12.54
CA HIS A 539 30.02 -17.62 -12.29
C HIS A 539 30.28 -16.56 -11.22
N LEU A 540 30.17 -16.96 -9.95
CA LEU A 540 30.71 -16.20 -8.83
C LEU A 540 31.32 -17.15 -7.79
N LEU A 541 32.16 -18.08 -8.25
CA LEU A 541 33.06 -18.89 -7.42
C LEU A 541 34.27 -19.33 -8.26
N GLU A 542 35.10 -18.39 -8.71
CA GLU A 542 36.50 -18.68 -9.04
C GLU A 542 37.33 -17.38 -8.90
N MET A 543 37.75 -17.06 -7.68
CA MET A 543 38.89 -16.17 -7.46
C MET A 543 40.15 -16.97 -7.78
N GLN A 544 40.60 -16.96 -9.04
CA GLN A 544 41.98 -17.35 -9.34
C GLN A 544 42.91 -16.21 -8.91
N ARG A 545 43.94 -16.55 -8.11
CA ARG A 545 45.05 -15.64 -7.78
C ARG A 545 45.66 -15.12 -9.09
N PRO A 546 45.94 -13.83 -9.25
CA PRO A 546 46.72 -13.38 -10.40
C PRO A 546 48.16 -13.88 -10.26
N ILE A 547 48.48 -14.96 -10.99
CA ILE A 547 49.84 -15.38 -11.32
C ILE A 547 50.11 -14.88 -12.73
N SER A 548 50.76 -13.72 -12.86
CA SER A 548 51.73 -13.43 -13.92
C SER A 548 52.10 -11.94 -13.90
N ALA A 549 53.23 -11.62 -13.30
CA ALA A 549 54.12 -10.61 -13.84
C ALA A 549 55.53 -11.18 -13.72
N SER A 550 56.01 -11.68 -14.86
CA SER A 550 57.35 -12.20 -15.05
C SER A 550 58.40 -11.14 -14.72
N ARG A 551 59.49 -11.63 -14.13
CA ARG A 551 60.78 -10.96 -13.98
C ARG A 551 61.17 -10.20 -15.24
N HIS A 552 61.54 -8.93 -15.08
CA HIS A 552 62.68 -8.36 -15.78
C HIS A 552 63.44 -7.44 -14.81
N ASN A 553 64.73 -7.75 -14.66
CA ASN A 553 65.71 -6.99 -13.91
C ASN A 553 66.26 -5.82 -14.75
N ASP A 554 66.91 -4.90 -14.01
CA ASP A 554 67.93 -3.92 -14.43
C ASP A 554 67.37 -2.59 -14.98
N THR A 555 67.75 -1.38 -14.53
CA THR A 555 68.87 -0.94 -13.66
C THR A 555 68.72 0.57 -13.35
N ILE A 556 69.39 1.01 -12.26
CA ILE A 556 69.95 2.36 -11.97
C ILE A 556 69.09 3.39 -11.20
N ASP A 557 69.52 3.52 -9.93
CA ASP A 557 69.75 4.73 -9.11
C ASP A 557 68.73 5.89 -9.08
N GLN A 558 68.21 6.20 -7.89
CA GLN A 558 68.78 7.18 -6.96
C GLN A 558 67.81 7.39 -5.77
N ARG A 559 68.29 7.11 -4.55
CA ARG A 559 67.65 7.53 -3.29
C ARG A 559 67.92 9.03 -3.07
N PRO A 560 67.07 9.78 -2.33
CA PRO A 560 67.33 9.90 -0.89
C PRO A 560 66.10 10.08 0.05
N LYS A 561 66.31 9.55 1.27
CA LYS A 561 65.99 10.05 2.63
C LYS A 561 64.56 10.16 3.19
N ARG A 562 64.41 9.45 4.31
CA ARG A 562 63.43 9.46 5.43
C ARG A 562 62.94 10.84 5.87
N ILE A 563 61.72 10.88 6.45
CA ILE A 563 61.40 11.42 7.80
C ILE A 563 60.03 10.83 8.28
N SER A 564 60.04 10.37 9.56
CA SER A 564 58.98 10.12 10.58
C SER A 564 57.48 10.30 10.26
N SER A 565 56.47 9.73 10.93
CA SER A 565 56.29 8.92 12.14
C SER A 565 54.78 8.62 12.23
N ALA A 566 54.39 7.42 12.62
CA ALA A 566 52.99 7.08 12.92
C ALA A 566 52.52 7.72 14.23
N PRO A 567 51.25 8.17 14.35
CA PRO A 567 50.60 8.33 15.63
C PRO A 567 49.84 7.05 16.02
N ILE A 568 50.26 6.50 17.15
CA ILE A 568 49.55 5.50 17.95
C ILE A 568 48.47 6.26 18.75
N ILE A 569 47.21 5.79 18.71
CA ILE A 569 46.13 6.29 19.57
C ILE A 569 45.51 5.08 20.33
N PRO A 570 45.17 5.23 21.62
CA PRO A 570 45.31 4.17 22.61
C PRO A 570 44.06 3.31 22.84
N LYS A 571 44.29 2.15 23.45
CA LYS A 571 43.28 1.24 24.01
C LYS A 571 42.72 1.75 25.34
N SER A 572 41.50 1.28 25.64
CA SER A 572 40.76 1.26 26.94
C SER A 572 39.87 2.48 27.20
N ARG A 573 38.67 2.39 27.79
CA ARG A 573 38.16 1.47 28.83
C ARG A 573 36.64 1.25 28.76
N THR A 574 36.24 0.08 29.22
CA THR A 574 34.92 -0.27 29.78
C THR A 574 34.62 0.54 31.05
N CYS A 575 33.36 0.93 31.25
CA CYS A 575 32.82 1.20 32.58
C CYS A 575 31.44 0.56 32.75
N SER A 576 31.32 -0.14 33.86
CA SER A 576 30.16 -0.83 34.39
C SER A 576 29.10 0.12 34.96
N LEU A 577 27.87 -0.37 34.95
CA LEU A 577 26.71 0.03 35.75
C LEU A 577 27.02 0.76 37.07
N MET A 578 26.33 1.88 37.26
CA MET A 578 25.46 2.12 38.41
C MET A 578 24.21 2.86 37.95
#